data_AF-B6Y692-F1
#
_entry.id   AF-B6Y692-F1
#
_cell.length_a   1.000
_cell.length_b   1.000
_cell.length_c   1.000
_cell.angle_alpha   90.00
_cell.angle_beta   90.00
_cell.angle_gamma   90.00
#
_symmetry.space_group_name_H-M   'P 1'
#
loop_
_entity.id
_entity.type
_entity.pdbx_description
1 polymer ?
#
loop_
_entity_poly.entity_id
_entity_poly.type
_entity_poly.pdbx_seq_one_letter_code
_entity_poly.pdbx_strand_id
1 'polypeptide(L)'
;MEEGVCKTIRSSGLNKYVIVLRRSNPYIIVHELSHMVENELNLSLEQEFLYKVYQDIEQNLKQSNILVQKIIGQIIFKEIQVYQTPKSRASELFARYFELFAWAQEVYPKDKEYLIRTQDLNRVFLATNQWKKSYLDLQIMERIDKEVKEYSDKTAFKDINKVQSSWTNKFSPGSKKIGSIFEDDN
;
A
#
# COMPACT_ATOMS: atom_id res chain seq x y z
N MET A 1 8.31 -14.55 -5.63
CA MET A 1 7.61 -14.81 -6.90
C MET A 1 6.70 -13.60 -7.09
N GLU A 2 6.87 -12.80 -8.16
CA GLU A 2 6.11 -11.54 -8.33
C GLU A 2 4.60 -11.82 -8.35
N GLU A 3 3.86 -11.22 -7.40
CA GLU A 3 2.42 -11.45 -7.23
C GLU A 3 1.57 -10.47 -8.07
N GLY A 4 2.19 -9.39 -8.56
CA GLY A 4 1.64 -8.39 -9.46
C GLY A 4 2.73 -7.78 -10.35
N VAL A 5 2.32 -7.17 -11.47
CA VAL A 5 3.19 -6.33 -12.32
C VAL A 5 2.37 -5.16 -12.86
N CYS A 6 2.84 -3.93 -12.65
CA CYS A 6 2.35 -2.73 -13.32
C CYS A 6 3.20 -2.39 -14.57
N LYS A 7 2.53 -2.16 -15.70
CA LYS A 7 3.16 -1.66 -16.94
C LYS A 7 2.51 -0.36 -17.39
N THR A 8 3.33 0.63 -17.68
CA THR A 8 2.90 1.89 -18.29
C THR A 8 3.02 1.82 -19.81
N ILE A 9 1.90 1.97 -20.49
CA ILE A 9 1.78 2.09 -21.94
C ILE A 9 1.57 3.56 -22.27
N ARG A 10 2.55 4.20 -22.91
CA ARG A 10 2.42 5.60 -23.35
C ARG A 10 1.61 5.64 -24.64
N SER A 11 0.50 6.38 -24.63
CA SER A 11 -0.40 6.52 -25.79
C SER A 11 -0.76 7.99 -25.98
N SER A 12 -0.28 8.61 -27.05
CA SER A 12 -0.83 9.85 -27.61
C SER A 12 -1.15 10.96 -26.59
N GLY A 13 -0.24 11.22 -25.65
CA GLY A 13 -0.39 12.29 -24.65
C GLY A 13 -0.98 11.88 -23.30
N LEU A 14 -1.41 10.63 -23.13
CA LEU A 14 -1.89 10.09 -21.84
C LEU A 14 -1.15 8.80 -21.48
N ASN A 15 -0.86 8.64 -20.19
CA ASN A 15 -0.32 7.40 -19.66
C ASN A 15 -1.48 6.41 -19.47
N LYS A 16 -1.33 5.20 -20.01
CA LYS A 16 -2.25 4.09 -19.78
C LYS A 16 -1.54 3.05 -18.93
N TYR A 17 -2.11 2.68 -17.79
CA TYR A 17 -1.53 1.68 -16.91
C TYR A 17 -2.26 0.36 -17.05
N VAL A 18 -1.49 -0.72 -17.08
CA VAL A 18 -1.99 -2.10 -17.07
C VAL A 18 -1.40 -2.78 -15.86
N ILE A 19 -2.24 -3.08 -14.88
CA ILE A 19 -1.88 -3.91 -13.73
C ILE A 19 -2.32 -5.35 -14.02
N VAL A 20 -1.38 -6.28 -13.95
CA VAL A 20 -1.65 -7.72 -14.05
C VAL A 20 -1.42 -8.34 -12.68
N LEU A 21 -2.45 -8.97 -12.13
CA LEU A 21 -2.42 -9.60 -10.81
C LEU A 21 -2.63 -11.10 -10.93
N ARG A 22 -1.81 -11.89 -10.22
CA ARG A 22 -2.01 -13.35 -10.16
C ARG A 22 -3.16 -13.73 -9.23
N ARG A 23 -3.40 -12.93 -8.20
CA ARG A 23 -4.49 -13.08 -7.23
C ARG A 23 -5.09 -11.71 -6.92
N SER A 24 -6.39 -11.67 -6.72
CA SER A 24 -7.15 -10.45 -6.40
C SER A 24 -6.92 -10.04 -4.95
N ASN A 25 -5.70 -9.63 -4.63
CA ASN A 25 -5.33 -9.25 -3.29
C ASN A 25 -5.30 -7.71 -3.13
N PRO A 26 -6.10 -7.13 -2.22
CA PRO A 26 -6.15 -5.68 -2.02
C PRO A 26 -4.81 -5.02 -1.76
N TYR A 27 -3.91 -5.65 -1.01
CA TYR A 27 -2.62 -5.04 -0.71
C TYR A 27 -1.68 -5.00 -1.92
N ILE A 28 -1.71 -6.03 -2.78
CA ILE A 28 -0.98 -6.03 -4.06
C ILE A 28 -1.58 -4.95 -4.98
N ILE A 29 -2.91 -4.79 -5.01
CA ILE A 29 -3.54 -3.71 -5.79
C ILE A 29 -3.02 -2.35 -5.35
N VAL A 30 -2.96 -2.09 -4.04
CA VAL A 30 -2.45 -0.82 -3.50
C VAL A 30 -0.96 -0.63 -3.81
N HIS A 31 -0.16 -1.69 -3.73
CA HIS A 31 1.24 -1.69 -4.12
C HIS A 31 1.40 -1.20 -5.57
N GLU A 32 0.70 -1.84 -6.51
CA GLU A 32 0.80 -1.51 -7.94
C GLU A 32 0.23 -0.12 -8.27
N LEU A 33 -0.85 0.29 -7.60
CA LEU A 33 -1.39 1.65 -7.72
C LEU A 33 -0.40 2.71 -7.21
N SER A 34 0.41 2.39 -6.21
CA SER A 34 1.43 3.31 -5.69
C SER A 34 2.50 3.58 -6.74
N HIS A 35 2.97 2.54 -7.46
CA HIS A 35 3.86 2.72 -8.61
C HIS A 35 3.23 3.57 -9.72
N MET A 36 1.92 3.48 -9.94
CA MET A 36 1.23 4.35 -10.90
C MET A 36 1.27 5.81 -10.46
N VAL A 37 0.96 6.08 -9.18
CA VAL A 37 0.97 7.43 -8.60
C VAL A 37 2.38 8.03 -8.65
N GLU A 38 3.41 7.26 -8.30
CA GLU A 38 4.80 7.69 -8.41
C GLU A 38 5.12 8.17 -9.83
N ASN A 39 4.75 7.35 -10.83
CA ASN A 39 5.02 7.65 -12.23
C ASN A 39 4.22 8.84 -12.75
N GLU A 40 2.95 9.00 -12.37
CA GLU A 40 2.14 10.13 -12.83
C GLU A 40 2.58 11.47 -12.26
N LEU A 41 3.03 11.46 -11.01
CA LEU A 41 3.51 12.65 -10.34
C LEU A 41 4.99 12.92 -10.63
N ASN A 42 5.68 12.01 -11.32
CA ASN A 42 7.13 12.07 -11.57
C ASN A 42 7.91 12.35 -10.27
N LEU A 43 7.59 11.59 -9.22
CA LEU A 43 8.15 11.83 -7.88
C LEU A 43 9.65 11.56 -7.85
N SER A 44 10.38 12.41 -7.13
CA SER A 44 11.77 12.14 -6.73
C SER A 44 11.79 11.61 -5.29
N LEU A 45 11.91 10.28 -5.15
CA LEU A 45 11.79 9.59 -3.86
C LEU A 45 13.12 9.40 -3.13
N GLU A 46 14.25 9.54 -3.84
CA GLU A 46 15.59 9.16 -3.37
C GLU A 46 16.15 10.08 -2.27
N GLN A 47 15.53 11.24 -2.05
CA GLN A 47 15.98 12.23 -1.08
C GLN A 47 15.07 12.27 0.15
N GLU A 48 14.02 13.09 0.11
CA GLU A 48 13.23 13.41 1.30
C GLU A 48 12.41 12.21 1.80
N PHE A 49 11.68 11.53 0.90
CA PHE A 49 10.89 10.36 1.27
C PHE A 49 11.76 9.27 1.91
N LEU A 50 12.84 8.88 1.24
CA LEU A 50 13.75 7.84 1.73
C LEU A 50 14.34 8.21 3.10
N TYR A 51 14.79 9.46 3.27
CA TYR A 51 15.32 9.95 4.53
C TYR A 51 14.28 9.87 5.66
N LYS A 52 13.04 10.31 5.41
CA LYS A 52 11.96 10.31 6.42
C LYS A 52 11.59 8.90 6.85
N VAL A 53 11.54 7.95 5.91
CA VAL A 53 11.27 6.55 6.25
C VAL A 53 12.37 5.97 7.13
N TYR A 54 13.64 6.17 6.78
CA TYR A 54 14.74 5.68 7.62
C TYR A 54 14.78 6.34 9.00
N GLN A 55 14.51 7.65 9.06
CA GLN A 55 14.39 8.38 10.32
C GLN A 55 13.32 7.76 11.22
N ASP A 56 12.12 7.51 10.67
CA ASP A 56 11.00 6.91 11.39
C ASP A 56 11.33 5.50 11.90
N ILE A 57 11.98 4.70 11.05
CA ILE A 57 12.36 3.33 11.39
C ILE A 57 13.42 3.32 12.51
N GLU A 58 14.43 4.18 12.45
CA GLU A 58 15.47 4.26 13.46
C GLU A 58 14.92 4.70 14.83
N GLN A 59 14.02 5.70 14.83
CA GLN A 59 13.53 6.36 16.04
C GLN A 59 12.36 5.60 16.68
N ASN A 60 11.43 5.09 15.87
CA ASN A 60 10.11 4.68 16.35
C ASN A 60 9.89 3.16 16.29
N LEU A 61 10.57 2.44 15.39
CA LEU A 61 10.31 1.01 15.19
C LEU A 61 10.56 0.19 16.45
N LYS A 62 11.66 0.44 17.16
CA LYS A 62 12.03 -0.28 18.39
C LYS A 62 11.01 -0.09 19.53
N GLN A 63 10.23 0.99 19.49
CA GLN A 63 9.19 1.31 20.48
C GLN A 63 7.82 0.73 20.11
N SER A 64 7.65 0.26 18.87
CA SER A 64 6.43 -0.37 18.39
C SER A 64 6.27 -1.79 18.93
N ASN A 65 5.07 -2.37 18.79
CA ASN A 65 4.84 -3.75 19.20
C ASN A 65 5.65 -4.75 18.35
N ILE A 66 5.96 -5.92 18.91
CA ILE A 66 6.83 -6.93 18.26
C ILE A 66 6.30 -7.37 16.89
N LEU A 67 4.98 -7.41 16.72
CA LEU A 67 4.35 -7.80 15.45
C LEU A 67 4.64 -6.77 14.35
N VAL A 68 4.47 -5.48 14.65
CA VAL A 68 4.80 -4.36 13.75
C VAL A 68 6.28 -4.36 13.41
N GLN A 69 7.15 -4.58 14.40
CA GLN A 69 8.60 -4.72 14.17
C GLN A 69 8.93 -5.83 13.18
N LYS A 70 8.32 -7.01 13.34
CA LYS A 70 8.54 -8.15 12.44
C LYS A 70 8.06 -7.87 11.02
N ILE A 71 6.87 -7.30 10.87
CA ILE A 71 6.25 -7.09 9.56
C ILE A 71 6.98 -6.00 8.79
N ILE A 72 7.26 -4.86 9.43
CA ILE A 72 8.10 -3.81 8.83
C ILE A 72 9.49 -4.38 8.55
N GLY A 73 10.06 -5.16 9.46
CA GLY A 73 11.37 -5.79 9.24
C GLY A 73 11.40 -6.70 8.01
N GLN A 74 10.35 -7.48 7.78
CA GLN A 74 10.22 -8.33 6.61
C GLN A 74 10.01 -7.50 5.33
N ILE A 75 8.97 -6.67 5.31
CA ILE A 75 8.51 -5.98 4.09
C ILE A 75 9.48 -4.87 3.69
N ILE A 76 10.00 -4.11 4.65
CA ILE A 76 10.85 -2.93 4.35
C ILE A 76 12.33 -3.30 4.27
N PHE A 77 12.83 -4.18 5.14
CA PHE A 77 14.27 -4.50 5.10
C PHE A 77 14.60 -5.70 4.22
N LYS A 78 13.84 -6.80 4.31
CA LYS A 78 14.22 -8.04 3.61
C LYS A 78 13.83 -8.00 2.13
N GLU A 79 12.63 -7.52 1.81
CA GLU A 79 12.12 -7.55 0.45
C GLU A 79 12.74 -6.46 -0.44
N ILE A 80 13.12 -5.31 0.12
CA ILE A 80 13.69 -4.18 -0.66
C ILE A 80 15.19 -4.37 -0.94
N GLN A 81 15.89 -5.18 -0.16
CA GLN A 81 17.34 -5.41 -0.33
C GLN A 81 17.72 -6.03 -1.68
N VAL A 82 16.81 -6.77 -2.32
CA VAL A 82 17.07 -7.43 -3.62
C VAL A 82 17.21 -6.43 -4.78
N TYR A 83 16.71 -5.20 -4.61
CA TYR A 83 16.76 -4.16 -5.63
C TYR A 83 18.16 -3.54 -5.67
N GLN A 84 18.70 -3.32 -6.88
CA GLN A 84 20.11 -2.98 -7.05
C GLN A 84 20.40 -1.47 -7.01
N THR A 85 19.47 -0.63 -7.48
CA THR A 85 19.69 0.81 -7.60
C THR A 85 18.98 1.58 -6.48
N PRO A 86 19.53 2.73 -6.03
CA PRO A 86 18.84 3.60 -5.08
C PRO A 86 17.44 4.00 -5.56
N LYS A 87 17.30 4.35 -6.84
CA LYS A 87 16.02 4.67 -7.46
C LYS A 87 15.00 3.54 -7.35
N SER A 88 15.38 2.33 -7.76
CA SER A 88 14.49 1.17 -7.71
C SER A 88 14.14 0.77 -6.27
N ARG A 89 15.07 0.94 -5.33
CA ARG A 89 14.79 0.72 -3.89
C ARG A 89 13.81 1.75 -3.34
N ALA A 90 13.96 3.02 -3.69
CA ALA A 90 13.08 4.09 -3.21
C ALA A 90 11.65 3.94 -3.78
N SER A 91 11.54 3.59 -5.07
CA SER A 91 10.27 3.28 -5.73
C SER A 91 9.57 2.07 -5.08
N GLU A 92 10.29 0.97 -4.87
CA GLU A 92 9.73 -0.19 -4.16
C GLU A 92 9.34 0.16 -2.71
N LEU A 93 10.17 0.89 -1.99
CA LEU A 93 9.88 1.33 -0.62
C LEU A 93 8.61 2.16 -0.54
N PHE A 94 8.39 3.02 -1.53
CA PHE A 94 7.18 3.81 -1.64
C PHE A 94 5.95 2.95 -1.81
N ALA A 95 5.99 1.96 -2.70
CA ALA A 95 4.88 1.02 -2.87
C ALA A 95 4.65 0.16 -1.62
N ARG A 96 5.71 -0.33 -0.98
CA ARG A 96 5.64 -1.10 0.28
C ARG A 96 5.09 -0.29 1.46
N TYR A 97 5.40 1.00 1.53
CA TYR A 97 4.84 1.88 2.54
C TYR A 97 3.30 1.89 2.46
N PHE A 98 2.71 2.08 1.27
CA PHE A 98 1.24 2.04 1.13
C PHE A 98 0.67 0.63 1.27
N GLU A 99 1.38 -0.39 0.79
CA GLU A 99 1.00 -1.79 0.97
C GLU A 99 0.82 -2.13 2.46
N LEU A 100 1.74 -1.68 3.33
CA LEU A 100 1.63 -1.88 4.79
C LEU A 100 0.33 -1.30 5.35
N PHE A 101 -0.07 -0.11 4.91
CA PHE A 101 -1.35 0.47 5.33
C PHE A 101 -2.55 -0.32 4.78
N ALA A 102 -2.43 -0.96 3.62
CA ALA A 102 -3.45 -1.84 3.10
C ALA A 102 -3.59 -3.16 3.88
N TRP A 103 -2.56 -3.56 4.62
CA TRP A 103 -2.61 -4.71 5.56
C TRP A 103 -3.31 -4.37 6.88
N ALA A 104 -3.54 -3.09 7.17
CA ALA A 104 -4.15 -2.69 8.43
C ALA A 104 -5.58 -3.28 8.54
N GLN A 105 -5.95 -3.73 9.73
CA GLN A 105 -7.24 -4.38 10.00
C GLN A 105 -8.45 -3.53 9.58
N GLU A 106 -8.33 -2.21 9.72
CA GLU A 106 -9.39 -1.27 9.33
C GLU A 106 -9.61 -1.23 7.81
N VAL A 107 -8.60 -1.62 7.02
CA VAL A 107 -8.64 -1.65 5.56
C VAL A 107 -8.99 -3.05 5.04
N TYR A 108 -8.41 -4.10 5.63
CA TYR A 108 -8.68 -5.49 5.23
C TYR A 108 -8.84 -6.45 6.43
N PRO A 109 -10.07 -6.64 6.94
CA PRO A 109 -10.29 -7.40 8.17
C PRO A 109 -10.27 -8.93 8.02
N LYS A 110 -10.13 -9.46 6.78
CA LYS A 110 -10.23 -10.91 6.51
C LYS A 110 -8.95 -11.68 6.83
N ASP A 111 -7.78 -11.08 6.64
CA ASP A 111 -6.50 -11.70 6.95
C ASP A 111 -6.09 -11.33 8.38
N LYS A 112 -6.66 -12.05 9.34
CA LYS A 112 -6.40 -11.88 10.79
C LYS A 112 -4.96 -12.23 11.21
N GLU A 113 -4.14 -12.74 10.30
CA GLU A 113 -2.75 -13.11 10.57
C GLU A 113 -1.92 -11.90 11.00
N TYR A 114 -2.24 -10.71 10.46
CA TYR A 114 -1.54 -9.47 10.76
C TYR A 114 -2.49 -8.55 11.52
N LEU A 115 -2.50 -8.68 12.85
CA LEU A 115 -3.30 -7.82 13.74
C LEU A 115 -2.75 -6.38 13.86
N ILE A 116 -2.25 -5.80 12.77
CA ILE A 116 -1.73 -4.43 12.76
C ILE A 116 -2.89 -3.46 12.57
N ARG A 117 -2.94 -2.41 13.37
CA ARG A 117 -3.86 -1.29 13.18
C ARG A 117 -3.18 -0.14 12.47
N THR A 118 -3.96 0.65 11.74
CA THR A 118 -3.50 1.88 11.09
C THR A 118 -2.82 2.82 12.10
N GLN A 119 -3.32 2.86 13.35
CA GLN A 119 -2.72 3.66 14.41
C GLN A 119 -1.29 3.19 14.77
N ASP A 120 -1.00 1.89 14.71
CA ASP A 120 0.33 1.38 15.02
C ASP A 120 1.35 1.82 13.97
N LEU A 121 0.96 1.75 12.69
CA LEU A 121 1.78 2.24 11.58
C LEU A 121 1.98 3.76 11.65
N ASN A 122 0.93 4.51 12.02
CA ASN A 122 1.02 5.96 12.20
C ASN A 122 1.99 6.38 13.31
N ARG A 123 2.16 5.56 14.35
CA ARG A 123 3.14 5.81 15.42
C ARG A 123 4.57 5.55 14.96
N VAL A 124 4.76 4.65 13.99
CA VAL A 124 6.08 4.40 13.41
C VAL A 124 6.42 5.50 12.39
N PHE A 125 5.55 5.72 11.41
CA PHE A 125 5.82 6.57 10.24
C PHE A 125 5.46 8.05 10.44
N LEU A 126 5.86 8.66 11.55
CA LEU A 126 5.47 10.04 11.88
C LEU A 126 5.97 11.07 10.86
N ALA A 127 7.28 11.07 10.59
CA ALA A 127 7.92 12.03 9.70
C ALA A 127 7.51 11.78 8.23
N THR A 128 7.36 10.51 7.86
CA THR A 128 6.89 10.08 6.53
C THR A 128 5.44 10.48 6.30
N ASN A 129 4.56 10.31 7.29
CA ASN A 129 3.16 10.74 7.22
C ASN A 129 3.03 12.26 7.12
N GLN A 130 3.91 13.00 7.81
CA GLN A 130 3.95 14.46 7.68
C GLN A 130 4.35 14.87 6.25
N TRP A 131 5.42 14.27 5.71
CA TRP A 131 5.84 14.49 4.31
C TRP A 131 4.71 14.17 3.33
N LYS A 132 4.05 13.02 3.51
CA LYS A 132 2.89 12.63 2.68
C LYS A 132 1.83 13.74 2.69
N LYS A 133 1.44 14.21 3.87
CA LYS A 133 0.40 15.23 4.02
C LYS A 133 0.80 16.59 3.42
N SER A 134 2.05 17.01 3.63
CA SER A 134 2.50 18.35 3.21
C SER A 134 3.00 18.43 1.77
N TYR A 135 3.30 17.28 1.14
CA TYR A 135 3.86 17.25 -0.21
C TYR A 135 3.06 16.34 -1.14
N LEU A 136 3.03 15.03 -0.86
CA LEU A 136 2.42 14.05 -1.76
C LEU A 136 0.93 14.29 -1.97
N ASP A 137 0.18 14.50 -0.89
CA ASP A 137 -1.26 14.69 -0.95
C ASP A 137 -1.63 15.94 -1.76
N LEU A 138 -0.83 17.01 -1.66
CA LEU A 138 -1.04 18.21 -2.47
C LEU A 138 -0.86 17.93 -3.96
N GLN A 139 0.21 17.23 -4.33
CA GLN A 139 0.50 16.83 -5.71
C GLN A 139 -0.60 15.95 -6.30
N ILE A 140 -1.13 15.00 -5.51
CA ILE A 140 -2.28 14.17 -5.91
C ILE A 140 -3.50 15.06 -6.14
N MET A 141 -3.85 15.92 -5.18
CA MET A 141 -5.07 16.74 -5.25
C MET A 141 -5.08 17.73 -6.44
N GLU A 142 -3.91 18.17 -6.92
CA GLU A 142 -3.77 19.00 -8.12
C GLU A 142 -4.03 18.23 -9.42
N ARG A 143 -3.89 16.90 -9.40
CA ARG A 143 -4.03 16.01 -10.56
C ARG A 143 -5.34 15.24 -10.60
N ILE A 144 -6.10 15.21 -9.51
CA ILE A 144 -7.41 14.58 -9.49
C ILE A 144 -8.34 15.34 -10.44
N ASP A 145 -9.00 14.57 -11.31
CA ASP A 145 -10.02 15.09 -12.20
C ASP A 145 -11.14 15.81 -11.42
N LYS A 146 -11.59 16.95 -11.94
CA LYS A 146 -12.55 17.81 -11.26
C LYS A 146 -13.86 17.07 -10.94
N GLU A 147 -14.37 16.25 -11.85
CA GLU A 147 -15.61 15.50 -11.63
C GLU A 147 -15.43 14.43 -10.57
N VAL A 148 -14.29 13.74 -10.58
CA VAL A 148 -13.92 12.76 -9.54
C VAL A 148 -13.80 13.42 -8.17
N LYS A 149 -13.17 14.60 -8.11
CA LYS A 149 -13.05 15.39 -6.88
C LYS A 149 -14.42 15.79 -6.34
N GLU A 150 -15.26 16.40 -7.18
CA GLU A 150 -16.60 16.81 -6.81
C GLU A 150 -17.49 15.63 -6.39
N TYR A 151 -17.39 14.49 -7.07
CA TYR A 151 -18.11 13.28 -6.68
C TYR A 151 -17.64 12.76 -5.32
N SER A 152 -16.33 12.71 -5.09
CA SER A 152 -15.75 12.25 -3.84
C SER A 152 -16.12 13.15 -2.66
N ASP A 153 -16.10 14.47 -2.86
CA ASP A 153 -16.49 15.46 -1.84
C ASP A 153 -17.99 15.37 -1.47
N LYS A 154 -18.84 15.08 -2.46
CA LYS A 154 -20.29 14.86 -2.25
C LYS A 154 -20.59 13.50 -1.62
N THR A 155 -19.69 12.53 -1.80
CA THR A 155 -19.81 11.21 -1.18
C THR A 155 -19.28 11.31 0.24
N ALA A 156 -20.13 11.68 1.19
CA ALA A 156 -19.77 11.70 2.61
C ALA A 156 -18.99 10.41 2.94
N PHE A 157 -17.76 10.54 3.44
CA PHE A 157 -17.02 9.42 3.99
C PHE A 157 -17.95 8.74 4.98
N LYS A 158 -18.54 7.61 4.57
CA LYS A 158 -19.37 6.83 5.47
C LYS A 158 -18.49 6.55 6.67
N ASP A 159 -19.03 6.79 7.86
CA ASP A 159 -18.41 6.41 9.13
C ASP A 159 -17.70 5.07 8.91
N ILE A 160 -16.38 5.02 9.13
CA ILE A 160 -15.55 3.85 8.83
C ILE A 160 -16.12 2.60 9.50
N ASN A 161 -16.80 2.77 10.64
CA ASN A 161 -17.49 1.71 11.37
C ASN A 161 -18.76 1.18 10.67
N LYS A 162 -19.30 1.92 9.69
CA LYS A 162 -20.46 1.58 8.85
C LYS A 162 -20.07 1.15 7.43
N VAL A 163 -18.79 1.24 7.06
CA VAL A 163 -18.28 0.68 5.81
C VAL A 163 -18.16 -0.84 6.00
N GLN A 164 -19.25 -1.57 5.76
CA GLN A 164 -19.18 -3.01 5.56
C GLN A 164 -18.20 -3.25 4.41
N SER A 165 -17.13 -4.01 4.65
CA SER A 165 -16.06 -4.31 3.69
C SER A 165 -16.63 -5.09 2.48
N SER A 166 -17.26 -4.38 1.55
CA SER A 166 -17.95 -4.98 0.40
C SER A 166 -16.98 -5.44 -0.71
N TRP A 167 -15.71 -5.06 -0.61
CA TRP A 167 -14.67 -5.48 -1.56
C TRP A 167 -14.64 -6.99 -1.73
N THR A 168 -14.84 -7.73 -0.65
CA THR A 168 -14.76 -9.19 -0.70
C THR A 168 -15.95 -9.86 -1.39
N ASN A 169 -17.13 -9.21 -1.39
CA ASN A 169 -18.33 -9.79 -2.00
C ASN A 169 -18.37 -9.58 -3.52
N LYS A 170 -17.57 -8.65 -4.06
CA LYS A 170 -17.46 -8.41 -5.51
C LYS A 170 -16.40 -9.28 -6.20
N PHE A 171 -15.43 -9.81 -5.45
CA PHE A 171 -14.30 -10.56 -6.01
C PHE A 171 -14.19 -12.01 -5.53
N SER A 172 -15.15 -12.52 -4.75
CA SER A 172 -15.20 -13.95 -4.44
C SER A 172 -15.72 -14.71 -5.65
N PRO A 173 -14.93 -15.58 -6.33
CA PRO A 173 -15.54 -16.61 -7.15
C PRO A 173 -16.36 -17.48 -6.20
N GLY A 174 -17.56 -17.86 -6.60
CA GLY A 174 -18.46 -18.72 -5.82
C GLY A 174 -17.67 -19.83 -5.12
N SER A 175 -17.80 -19.86 -3.80
CA SER A 175 -17.11 -20.76 -2.89
C SER A 175 -17.14 -22.22 -3.37
N LYS A 176 -16.02 -22.73 -3.88
CA LYS A 176 -15.63 -24.11 -3.61
C LYS A 176 -14.58 -24.05 -2.50
N LYS A 177 -14.94 -24.58 -1.33
CA LYS A 177 -14.00 -24.83 -0.23
C LYS A 177 -12.83 -25.62 -0.79
N ILE A 178 -11.65 -25.02 -0.85
CA ILE A 178 -10.39 -25.75 -1.02
C ILE A 178 -9.99 -26.14 0.40
N GLY A 179 -9.90 -27.44 0.63
CA GLY A 179 -9.50 -28.03 1.91
C GLY A 179 -8.14 -27.52 2.36
N SER A 180 -7.95 -27.49 3.68
CA SER A 180 -6.69 -27.19 4.34
C SER A 180 -5.57 -28.10 3.79
N ILE A 181 -4.44 -27.52 3.41
CA ILE A 181 -3.21 -28.24 3.02
C ILE A 181 -2.49 -28.88 4.24
N PHE A 182 -3.05 -28.74 5.44
CA PHE A 182 -2.50 -29.33 6.68
C PHE A 182 -3.45 -30.30 7.39
N GLU A 183 -4.42 -30.86 6.69
CA GLU A 183 -5.16 -32.02 7.19
C GLU A 183 -4.87 -33.22 6.30
N ASP A 184 -3.85 -33.99 6.67
CA ASP A 184 -3.79 -35.43 6.43
C ASP A 184 -3.10 -36.12 7.62
N ASP A 185 -3.69 -37.26 7.99
CA ASP A 185 -3.20 -38.39 8.78
C ASP A 185 -3.29 -38.36 10.32
N ASN A 186 -4.44 -38.83 10.81
CA ASN A 186 -4.50 -39.92 11.79
C ASN A 186 -5.59 -40.92 11.40
#